data_AF-A0A8W8JU79-F1
#
_entry.id   AF-A0A8W8JU79-F1
#
_cell.length_a   1.000
_cell.length_b   1.000
_cell.length_c   1.000
_cell.angle_alpha   90.00
_cell.angle_beta   90.00
_cell.angle_gamma   90.00
#
_symmetry.space_group_name_H-M   'P 1'
#
loop_
_entity.id
_entity.type
_entity.pdbx_description
1 polymer ?
#
loop_
_entity_poly.entity_id
_entity_poly.type
_entity_poly.pdbx_seq_one_letter_code
_entity_poly.pdbx_strand_id
1 'polypeptide(L)'
;MSFSQSEDDLGVFKEDKRRLTAKSVARYVLVFMLVAVMVASLTTFVVGVFTLEAEYGSRVVSGLLGEGMYQVDSLMMLSAGAGAILVSSLGLAGVLCRNKCMLGLHLGILAFLSITLLVAGVLGYIFISELEDTAKKSMIDVITYRYGVNTHRNKKHSSITTSWDEVQRSFSCCGAYGGENSTTSWYIYQRSSYWYKDNFSNGSLVPQSCCDPTSDMDRCQGLIPSNSPPSQAPPVVNVPVNYTLYTTGCYDKLEEYIKQNGIIIGTAAIVTAVFMIVEMILGIIVHRSS
;
A
#
# COMPACT_ATOMS: atom_id res chain seq x y z
N MET A 1 52.23 -45.86 -16.67
CA MET A 1 51.50 -45.79 -15.39
C MET A 1 51.68 -44.46 -14.67
N SER A 2 52.80 -43.73 -14.84
CA SER A 2 53.04 -42.42 -14.22
C SER A 2 52.34 -41.23 -14.90
N PHE A 3 52.06 -41.30 -16.21
CA PHE A 3 51.46 -40.19 -16.96
C PHE A 3 49.95 -40.00 -16.68
N SER A 4 49.21 -41.11 -16.51
CA SER A 4 47.79 -41.08 -16.15
C SER A 4 47.55 -40.48 -14.76
N GLN A 5 48.44 -40.73 -13.80
CA GLN A 5 48.36 -40.16 -12.45
C GLN A 5 48.48 -38.63 -12.47
N SER A 6 49.33 -38.07 -13.35
CA SER A 6 49.55 -36.63 -13.45
C SER A 6 48.40 -35.86 -14.10
N GLU A 7 47.63 -36.48 -14.99
CA GLU A 7 46.44 -35.86 -15.60
C GLU A 7 45.27 -35.83 -14.61
N ASP A 8 45.10 -36.89 -13.81
CA ASP A 8 44.11 -36.95 -12.74
C ASP A 8 44.41 -35.92 -11.64
N ASP A 9 45.67 -35.80 -11.21
CA ASP A 9 46.09 -34.81 -10.20
C ASP A 9 45.92 -33.36 -10.69
N LEU A 10 46.17 -33.09 -11.97
CA LEU A 10 45.96 -31.78 -12.58
C LEU A 10 44.47 -31.43 -12.70
N GLY A 11 43.63 -32.43 -12.98
CA GLY A 11 42.16 -32.30 -12.98
C GLY A 11 41.61 -31.94 -11.60
N VAL A 12 42.05 -32.65 -10.56
CA VAL A 12 41.67 -32.40 -9.16
C VAL A 12 42.13 -31.02 -8.70
N PHE A 13 43.36 -30.60 -9.01
CA PHE A 13 43.86 -29.27 -8.65
C PHE A 13 43.08 -28.14 -9.34
N LYS A 14 42.68 -28.33 -10.60
CA LYS A 14 41.88 -27.36 -11.35
C LYS A 14 40.46 -27.25 -10.77
N GLU A 15 39.87 -28.37 -10.34
CA GLU A 15 38.60 -28.38 -9.61
C GLU A 15 38.69 -27.66 -8.26
N ASP A 16 39.73 -27.92 -7.47
CA ASP A 16 39.90 -27.28 -6.16
C ASP A 16 40.15 -25.77 -6.27
N LYS A 17 40.98 -25.34 -7.23
CA LYS A 17 41.18 -23.92 -7.53
C LYS A 17 39.87 -23.25 -7.94
N ARG A 18 39.08 -23.90 -8.80
CA ARG A 18 37.76 -23.41 -9.24
C ARG A 18 36.77 -23.32 -8.08
N ARG A 19 36.75 -24.29 -7.16
CA ARG A 19 35.93 -24.27 -5.93
C ARG A 19 36.35 -23.15 -4.98
N LEU A 20 37.65 -22.87 -4.86
CA LEU A 20 38.18 -21.77 -4.04
C LEU A 20 37.81 -20.39 -4.62
N THR A 21 37.95 -20.22 -5.93
CA THR A 21 37.58 -18.98 -6.63
C THR A 21 36.08 -18.74 -6.55
N ALA A 22 35.25 -19.76 -6.77
CA ALA A 22 33.79 -19.64 -6.67
C ALA A 22 33.31 -19.22 -5.27
N LYS A 23 33.91 -19.77 -4.21
CA LYS A 23 33.60 -19.37 -2.82
C LYS A 23 33.98 -17.92 -2.52
N SER A 24 35.13 -17.48 -3.03
CA SER A 24 35.61 -16.11 -2.85
C SER A 24 34.69 -15.13 -3.59
N VAL A 25 34.32 -15.45 -4.83
CA VAL A 25 33.37 -14.67 -5.62
C VAL A 25 32.00 -14.60 -4.92
N ALA A 26 31.47 -15.72 -4.43
CA ALA A 26 30.18 -15.74 -3.72
C ALA A 26 30.17 -14.83 -2.49
N ARG A 27 31.28 -14.79 -1.72
CA ARG A 27 31.42 -13.86 -0.58
C ARG A 27 31.41 -12.40 -1.03
N TYR A 28 32.18 -12.03 -2.05
CA TYR A 28 32.22 -10.65 -2.54
C TYR A 28 30.87 -10.21 -3.12
N VAL A 29 30.19 -11.08 -3.88
CA VAL A 29 28.85 -10.79 -4.43
C VAL A 29 27.84 -10.61 -3.30
N LEU A 30 27.85 -11.48 -2.28
CA LEU A 30 26.96 -11.34 -1.13
C LEU A 30 27.21 -10.04 -0.37
N VAL A 31 28.48 -9.67 -0.12
CA VAL A 31 28.83 -8.40 0.52
C VAL A 31 28.34 -7.21 -0.31
N PHE A 32 28.51 -7.27 -1.63
CA PHE A 32 28.03 -6.22 -2.52
C PHE A 32 26.50 -6.06 -2.45
N MET A 33 25.75 -7.16 -2.50
CA MET A 33 24.28 -7.14 -2.38
C MET A 33 23.82 -6.58 -1.03
N LEU A 34 24.43 -7.02 0.08
CA LEU A 34 24.11 -6.54 1.42
C LEU A 34 24.40 -5.04 1.60
N VAL A 35 25.51 -4.55 1.03
CA VAL A 35 25.84 -3.12 1.04
C VAL A 35 24.85 -2.33 0.18
N ALA A 36 24.44 -2.85 -0.98
CA ALA A 36 23.42 -2.20 -1.81
C ALA A 36 22.08 -2.09 -1.08
N VAL A 37 21.62 -3.16 -0.41
CA VAL A 37 20.41 -3.14 0.43
C VAL A 37 20.56 -2.18 1.59
N MET A 38 21.72 -2.14 2.24
CA MET A 38 21.99 -1.20 3.34
C MET A 38 21.83 0.25 2.88
N VAL A 39 22.45 0.62 1.76
CA VAL A 39 22.37 1.97 1.19
C VAL A 39 20.93 2.32 0.83
N ALA A 40 20.21 1.41 0.16
CA ALA A 40 18.80 1.61 -0.16
C ALA A 40 17.94 1.81 1.11
N SER A 41 18.19 1.01 2.15
CA SER A 41 17.45 1.08 3.42
C SER A 41 17.74 2.38 4.18
N LEU A 42 18.99 2.87 4.15
CA LEU A 42 19.35 4.17 4.70
C LEU A 42 18.64 5.31 3.97
N THR A 43 18.56 5.25 2.63
CA THR A 43 17.82 6.27 1.88
C THR A 43 16.33 6.27 2.23
N THR A 44 15.70 5.10 2.32
CA THR A 44 14.29 4.99 2.71
C THR A 44 14.04 5.49 4.12
N PHE A 45 14.93 5.14 5.07
CA PHE A 45 14.84 5.62 6.45
C PHE A 45 14.95 7.14 6.52
N VAL A 46 15.92 7.73 5.82
CA VAL A 46 16.12 9.18 5.77
C VAL A 46 14.92 9.89 5.14
N VAL A 47 14.39 9.39 4.02
CA VAL A 47 13.17 9.92 3.41
C VAL A 47 11.99 9.82 4.39
N GLY A 48 11.86 8.70 5.11
CA GLY A 48 10.82 8.52 6.13
C GLY A 48 10.90 9.53 7.28
N VAL A 49 12.11 9.89 7.72
CA VAL A 49 12.31 10.95 8.73
C VAL A 49 11.92 12.32 8.16
N PHE A 50 12.36 12.64 6.93
CA PHE A 50 12.02 13.92 6.30
C PHE A 50 10.51 14.07 6.07
N THR A 51 9.82 13.01 5.64
CA THR A 51 8.36 13.05 5.45
C THR A 51 7.64 13.18 6.78
N LEU A 52 8.11 12.49 7.82
CA LEU A 52 7.56 12.61 9.17
C LEU A 52 7.68 14.05 9.70
N GLU A 53 8.83 14.70 9.53
CA GLU A 53 9.02 16.09 9.95
C GLU A 53 8.13 17.07 9.17
N ALA A 54 8.04 16.90 7.85
CA ALA A 54 7.14 17.70 7.01
C ALA A 54 5.67 17.53 7.44
N GLU A 55 5.30 16.30 7.79
CA GLU A 55 3.98 15.97 8.30
C GLU A 55 3.72 16.62 9.67
N TYR A 56 4.65 16.56 10.62
CA TYR A 56 4.54 17.25 11.91
C TYR A 56 4.42 18.78 11.75
N GLY A 57 5.15 19.39 10.81
CA GLY A 57 5.01 20.81 10.49
C GLY A 57 3.59 21.15 10.00
N SER A 58 3.04 20.30 9.12
CA SER A 58 1.66 20.43 8.65
C SER A 58 0.63 20.19 9.76
N ARG A 59 0.89 19.26 10.70
CA ARG A 59 0.03 18.99 11.87
C ARG A 59 -0.16 20.17 12.82
N VAL A 60 0.82 21.05 12.97
CA VAL A 60 0.63 22.26 13.80
C VAL A 60 -0.42 23.18 13.17
N VAL A 61 -0.54 23.15 11.84
CA VAL A 61 -1.55 23.89 11.06
C VAL A 61 -2.88 23.10 10.99
N SER A 62 -2.82 21.78 10.77
CA SER A 62 -3.98 20.88 10.69
C SER A 62 -4.51 20.39 12.05
N GLY A 63 -3.84 20.67 13.17
CA GLY A 63 -4.38 20.45 14.51
C GLY A 63 -5.62 21.30 14.81
N LEU A 64 -5.85 22.33 13.98
CA LEU A 64 -7.07 23.14 13.91
C LEU A 64 -8.17 22.52 13.01
N LEU A 65 -7.81 21.57 12.13
CA LEU A 65 -8.68 20.91 11.15
C LEU A 65 -8.32 19.42 11.13
N GLY A 66 -8.82 18.68 12.12
CA GLY A 66 -8.32 17.36 12.48
C GLY A 66 -8.31 16.33 11.35
N GLU A 67 -7.12 15.90 10.93
CA GLU A 67 -6.92 14.77 10.04
C GLU A 67 -5.75 13.88 10.50
N GLY A 68 -5.98 12.56 10.55
CA GLY A 68 -5.08 11.56 11.13
C GLY A 68 -4.53 10.53 10.14
N MET A 69 -4.61 10.77 8.82
CA MET A 69 -4.30 9.75 7.81
C MET A 69 -2.85 9.73 7.34
N TYR A 70 -2.13 10.86 7.40
CA TYR A 70 -0.74 10.96 6.92
C TYR A 70 0.27 10.13 7.75
N GLN A 71 -0.08 9.74 8.99
CA GLN A 71 0.90 9.14 9.93
C GLN A 71 1.27 7.71 9.56
N VAL A 72 0.42 7.04 8.79
CA VAL A 72 0.57 5.63 8.52
C VAL A 72 1.73 5.42 7.53
N ASP A 73 1.85 6.26 6.51
CA ASP A 73 2.83 6.09 5.44
C ASP A 73 4.26 6.38 5.92
N SER A 74 4.48 7.50 6.63
CA SER A 74 5.81 7.88 7.14
C SER A 74 6.34 6.89 8.18
N LEU A 75 5.47 6.39 9.06
CA LEU A 75 5.82 5.39 10.07
C LEU A 75 6.15 4.02 9.44
N MET A 76 5.44 3.61 8.39
CA MET A 76 5.73 2.38 7.66
C MET A 76 7.09 2.45 6.97
N MET A 77 7.43 3.59 6.34
CA MET A 77 8.76 3.80 5.74
C MET A 77 9.88 3.75 6.78
N LEU A 78 9.67 4.39 7.94
CA LEU A 78 10.66 4.44 9.03
C LEU A 78 10.93 3.04 9.60
N SER A 79 9.86 2.31 9.93
CA SER A 79 9.95 0.97 10.51
C SER A 79 10.53 -0.05 9.52
N ALA A 80 10.11 -0.02 8.26
CA ALA A 80 10.65 -0.89 7.22
C ALA A 80 12.14 -0.60 6.95
N GLY A 81 12.51 0.69 6.82
CA GLY A 81 13.88 1.12 6.61
C GLY A 81 14.81 0.72 7.77
N ALA A 82 14.38 0.97 9.01
CA ALA A 82 15.13 0.58 10.21
C ALA A 82 15.31 -0.95 10.29
N GLY A 83 14.25 -1.72 10.05
CA GLY A 83 14.31 -3.18 10.02
C GLY A 83 15.30 -3.70 8.98
N ALA A 84 15.25 -3.17 7.75
CA ALA A 84 16.16 -3.57 6.68
C ALA A 84 17.63 -3.21 6.95
N ILE A 85 17.91 -2.08 7.61
CA ILE A 85 19.26 -1.71 8.11
C ILE A 85 19.75 -2.75 9.14
N LEU A 86 18.91 -3.15 10.09
CA LEU A 86 19.31 -4.14 11.11
C LEU A 86 19.61 -5.51 10.47
N VAL A 87 18.78 -5.95 9.52
CA VAL A 87 18.96 -7.25 8.85
C VAL A 87 20.21 -7.26 7.96
N SER A 88 20.44 -6.17 7.21
CA SER A 88 21.61 -6.05 6.33
C SER A 88 22.92 -5.86 7.10
N SER A 89 22.91 -5.12 8.21
CA SER A 89 24.10 -4.97 9.08
C SER A 89 24.49 -6.29 9.75
N LEU A 90 23.50 -7.06 10.22
CA LEU A 90 23.72 -8.40 10.75
C LEU A 90 24.35 -9.33 9.71
N GLY A 91 23.83 -9.33 8.48
CA GLY A 91 24.38 -10.09 7.36
C GLY A 91 25.82 -9.69 7.06
N LEU A 92 26.08 -8.39 6.95
CA LEU A 92 27.40 -7.85 6.64
C LEU A 92 28.42 -8.21 7.75
N ALA A 93 28.06 -8.03 9.02
CA ALA A 93 28.88 -8.43 10.14
C ALA A 93 29.12 -9.94 10.18
N GLY A 94 28.10 -10.76 9.86
CA GLY A 94 28.23 -12.21 9.76
C GLY A 94 29.27 -12.64 8.72
N VAL A 95 29.29 -12.00 7.56
CA VAL A 95 30.26 -12.29 6.49
C VAL A 95 31.66 -11.75 6.82
N LEU A 96 31.77 -10.49 7.27
CA LEU A 96 33.05 -9.84 7.55
C LEU A 96 33.76 -10.44 8.77
N CYS A 97 33.04 -10.68 9.86
CA CYS A 97 33.58 -11.25 11.09
C CYS A 97 33.70 -12.79 11.03
N ARG A 98 33.30 -13.43 9.91
CA ARG A 98 33.24 -14.89 9.75
C ARG A 98 32.47 -15.59 10.88
N ASN A 99 31.44 -14.95 11.44
CA ASN A 99 30.65 -15.50 12.54
C ASN A 99 29.45 -16.29 12.01
N LYS A 100 29.51 -17.62 12.13
CA LYS A 100 28.43 -18.52 11.67
C LYS A 100 27.09 -18.25 12.34
N CYS A 101 27.08 -17.88 13.62
CA CYS A 101 25.85 -17.63 14.35
C CYS A 101 25.12 -16.39 13.79
N MET A 102 25.85 -15.29 13.55
CA MET A 102 25.27 -14.07 12.96
C MET A 102 24.80 -14.29 11.53
N LEU A 103 25.58 -15.00 10.72
CA LEU A 103 25.19 -15.34 9.35
C LEU A 103 23.98 -16.29 9.32
N GLY A 104 23.92 -17.25 10.25
CA GLY A 104 22.77 -18.14 10.43
C GLY A 104 21.50 -17.39 10.83
N LEU A 105 21.62 -16.43 11.75
CA LEU A 105 20.49 -15.57 12.15
C LEU A 105 19.98 -14.72 10.97
N HIS A 106 20.89 -14.12 10.19
CA HIS A 106 20.54 -13.39 8.97
C HIS A 106 19.78 -14.28 7.97
N LEU A 107 20.26 -15.51 7.72
CA LEU A 107 19.58 -16.49 6.87
C LEU A 107 18.19 -16.89 7.41
N GLY A 108 18.06 -17.07 8.72
CA GLY A 108 16.78 -17.37 9.36
C GLY A 108 15.75 -16.25 9.17
N ILE A 109 16.18 -14.99 9.31
CA ILE A 109 15.32 -13.83 9.10
C ILE A 109 14.91 -13.72 7.62
N LEU A 110 15.85 -13.89 6.67
CA LEU A 110 15.52 -13.89 5.24
C LEU A 110 14.53 -15.00 4.87
N ALA A 111 14.68 -16.19 5.45
CA ALA A 111 13.74 -17.29 5.22
C ALA A 111 12.34 -16.95 5.76
N PHE A 112 12.25 -16.38 6.96
CA PHE A 112 10.98 -15.92 7.52
C PHE A 112 10.31 -14.86 6.64
N LEU A 113 11.05 -13.81 6.24
CA LEU A 113 10.52 -12.74 5.37
C LEU A 113 10.07 -13.27 4.01
N SER A 114 10.80 -14.22 3.43
CA SER A 114 10.41 -14.87 2.16
C SER A 114 9.08 -15.61 2.29
N ILE A 115 8.88 -16.36 3.38
CA ILE A 115 7.62 -17.06 3.64
C ILE A 115 6.48 -16.05 3.84
N THR A 116 6.70 -14.99 4.63
CA THR A 116 5.71 -13.94 4.83
C THR A 116 5.31 -13.27 3.52
N LEU A 117 6.27 -13.00 2.63
CA LEU A 117 6.00 -12.40 1.33
C LEU A 117 5.15 -13.31 0.44
N LEU A 118 5.41 -14.62 0.44
CA LEU A 118 4.61 -15.60 -0.29
C LEU A 118 3.19 -15.70 0.26
N VAL A 119 3.04 -15.81 1.59
CA VAL A 119 1.72 -15.86 2.25
C VAL A 119 0.93 -14.58 1.98
N ALA A 120 1.57 -13.41 2.09
CA ALA A 120 0.96 -12.13 1.79
C ALA A 120 0.53 -12.03 0.31
N GLY A 121 1.33 -12.54 -0.62
CA GLY A 121 0.98 -12.60 -2.04
C GLY A 121 -0.24 -13.48 -2.32
N VAL A 122 -0.28 -14.68 -1.73
CA VAL A 122 -1.42 -15.61 -1.88
C VAL A 122 -2.69 -15.02 -1.26
N LEU A 123 -2.57 -14.48 -0.04
CA LEU A 123 -3.70 -13.81 0.62
C LEU A 123 -4.16 -12.60 -0.19
N GLY A 124 -3.25 -11.77 -0.70
CA GLY A 124 -3.59 -10.62 -1.54
C GLY A 124 -4.37 -11.03 -2.78
N TYR A 125 -3.97 -12.11 -3.45
CA TYR A 125 -4.68 -12.65 -4.60
C TYR A 125 -6.11 -13.11 -4.24
N ILE A 126 -6.27 -13.89 -3.17
CA ILE A 126 -7.58 -14.41 -2.73
C ILE A 126 -8.48 -13.27 -2.25
N PHE A 127 -7.93 -12.34 -1.47
CA PHE A 127 -8.68 -11.22 -0.93
C PHE A 127 -9.20 -10.30 -2.04
N ILE A 128 -8.43 -10.07 -3.10
CA ILE A 128 -8.89 -9.27 -4.25
C ILE A 128 -10.08 -9.93 -4.95
N SER A 129 -10.12 -11.26 -5.07
CA SER A 129 -11.22 -11.97 -5.74
C SER A 129 -12.49 -12.12 -4.90
N GLU A 130 -12.37 -12.26 -3.59
CA GLU A 130 -13.51 -12.56 -2.69
C GLU A 130 -14.11 -11.31 -2.01
N LEU A 131 -13.37 -10.20 -1.92
CA LEU A 131 -13.81 -9.04 -1.16
C LEU A 131 -14.70 -8.07 -1.94
N GLU A 132 -14.92 -8.22 -3.24
CA GLU A 132 -15.69 -7.25 -4.00
C GLU A 132 -17.08 -6.99 -3.36
N ASP A 133 -17.86 -8.06 -3.18
CA ASP A 133 -19.19 -7.95 -2.58
C ASP A 133 -19.14 -7.52 -1.12
N THR A 134 -18.15 -8.01 -0.36
CA THR A 134 -17.97 -7.67 1.05
C THR A 134 -17.60 -6.20 1.23
N ALA A 135 -16.72 -5.67 0.38
CA ALA A 135 -16.29 -4.29 0.37
C ALA A 135 -17.44 -3.38 -0.06
N LYS A 136 -18.11 -3.70 -1.16
CA LYS A 136 -19.31 -2.97 -1.63
C LYS A 136 -20.38 -2.90 -0.54
N LYS A 137 -20.66 -4.02 0.13
CA LYS A 137 -21.61 -4.08 1.25
C LYS A 137 -21.16 -3.24 2.44
N SER A 138 -19.89 -3.34 2.84
CA SER A 138 -19.34 -2.55 3.93
C SER A 138 -19.43 -1.05 3.66
N MET A 139 -19.13 -0.61 2.42
CA MET A 139 -19.28 0.78 1.99
C MET A 139 -20.74 1.25 2.05
N ILE A 140 -21.68 0.44 1.56
CA ILE A 140 -23.12 0.71 1.71
C ILE A 140 -23.50 0.88 3.19
N ASP A 141 -23.04 -0.01 4.07
CA ASP A 141 -23.36 0.04 5.50
C ASP A 141 -22.75 1.27 6.19
N VAL A 142 -21.55 1.69 5.79
CA VAL A 142 -20.93 2.93 6.28
C VAL A 142 -21.79 4.14 5.91
N ILE A 143 -22.13 4.29 4.63
CA ILE A 143 -22.93 5.43 4.15
C ILE A 143 -24.33 5.41 4.75
N THR A 144 -24.94 4.22 4.85
CA THR A 144 -26.32 4.07 5.30
C THR A 144 -26.45 4.43 6.78
N TYR A 145 -25.62 3.82 7.64
CA TYR A 145 -25.86 3.82 9.09
C TYR A 145 -24.94 4.74 9.91
N ARG A 146 -23.78 5.15 9.37
CA ARG A 146 -22.70 5.73 10.19
C ARG A 146 -22.24 7.10 9.72
N TYR A 147 -22.19 7.31 8.41
CA TYR A 147 -21.78 8.58 7.82
C TYR A 147 -22.68 9.72 8.29
N GLY A 148 -22.12 10.79 8.84
CA GLY A 148 -22.84 12.02 9.21
C GLY A 148 -23.90 11.88 10.32
N VAL A 149 -24.10 10.68 10.89
CA VAL A 149 -25.12 10.42 11.90
C VAL A 149 -24.58 10.73 13.30
N ASN A 150 -25.20 11.67 14.02
CA ASN A 150 -24.88 11.98 15.43
C ASN A 150 -23.38 12.24 15.70
N THR A 151 -22.66 12.85 14.76
CA THR A 151 -21.19 13.07 14.83
C THR A 151 -20.77 13.88 16.07
N HIS A 152 -21.60 14.81 16.54
CA HIS A 152 -21.36 15.58 17.78
C HIS A 152 -21.37 14.74 19.06
N ARG A 153 -22.13 13.63 19.07
CA ARG A 153 -22.29 12.75 20.25
C ARG A 153 -21.46 11.47 20.14
N ASN A 154 -21.15 11.04 18.93
CA ASN A 154 -20.44 9.80 18.67
C ASN A 154 -19.12 10.05 17.93
N LYS A 155 -18.02 10.05 18.69
CA LYS A 155 -16.66 10.23 18.15
C LYS A 155 -16.31 9.22 17.06
N LYS A 156 -16.84 7.98 17.13
CA LYS A 156 -16.62 6.95 16.10
C LYS A 156 -17.29 7.34 14.78
N HIS A 157 -18.52 7.85 14.82
CA HIS A 157 -19.21 8.32 13.60
C HIS A 157 -18.54 9.55 13.01
N SER A 158 -18.07 10.47 13.87
CA SER A 158 -17.27 11.62 13.44
C SER A 158 -16.01 11.18 12.68
N SER A 159 -15.21 10.29 13.29
CA SER A 159 -14.02 9.74 12.65
C SER A 159 -14.32 9.00 11.34
N ILE A 160 -15.39 8.20 11.27
CA ILE A 160 -15.81 7.52 10.03
C ILE A 160 -16.21 8.53 8.96
N THR A 161 -16.92 9.59 9.32
CA THR A 161 -17.36 10.64 8.40
C THR A 161 -16.15 11.34 7.79
N THR A 162 -15.19 11.75 8.63
CA THR A 162 -13.95 12.39 8.17
C THR A 162 -13.15 11.47 7.26
N SER A 163 -12.97 10.20 7.64
CA SER A 163 -12.25 9.23 6.80
C SER A 163 -12.96 8.97 5.47
N TRP A 164 -14.30 8.91 5.48
CA TRP A 164 -15.08 8.70 4.27
C TRP A 164 -15.06 9.91 3.34
N ASP A 165 -15.15 11.12 3.89
CA ASP A 165 -14.98 12.36 3.14
C ASP A 165 -13.61 12.43 2.46
N GLU A 166 -12.57 11.97 3.15
CA GLU A 166 -11.22 11.96 2.59
C GLU A 166 -11.08 10.95 1.45
N VAL A 167 -11.67 9.76 1.57
CA VAL A 167 -11.75 8.79 0.46
C VAL A 167 -12.41 9.43 -0.77
N GLN A 168 -13.52 10.14 -0.57
CA GLN A 168 -14.26 10.76 -1.67
C GLN A 168 -13.47 11.85 -2.39
N ARG A 169 -12.76 12.70 -1.63
CA ARG A 169 -11.87 13.73 -2.20
C ARG A 169 -10.66 13.12 -2.89
N SER A 170 -9.94 12.23 -2.21
CA SER A 170 -8.72 11.59 -2.70
C SER A 170 -8.94 10.81 -3.99
N PHE A 171 -10.05 10.08 -4.10
CA PHE A 171 -10.37 9.26 -5.27
C PHE A 171 -11.32 9.95 -6.26
N SER A 172 -11.75 11.19 -5.99
CA SER A 172 -12.72 11.93 -6.82
C SER A 172 -13.95 11.08 -7.16
N CYS A 173 -14.58 10.54 -6.12
CA CYS A 173 -15.67 9.58 -6.21
C CYS A 173 -16.84 9.95 -5.27
N CYS A 174 -18.03 9.41 -5.53
CA CYS A 174 -19.17 9.59 -4.64
C CYS A 174 -20.03 8.33 -4.49
N GLY A 175 -20.39 8.03 -3.24
CA GLY A 175 -21.15 6.84 -2.88
C GLY A 175 -20.35 5.55 -2.87
N ALA A 176 -21.03 4.40 -2.91
CA ALA A 176 -20.39 3.09 -2.77
C ALA A 176 -19.84 2.57 -4.09
N TYR A 177 -20.70 2.32 -5.09
CA TYR A 177 -20.31 1.77 -6.39
C TYR A 177 -21.34 2.06 -7.49
N GLY A 178 -20.94 1.90 -8.74
CA GLY A 178 -21.71 2.18 -9.95
C GLY A 178 -21.48 3.59 -10.51
N GLY A 179 -22.03 3.86 -11.68
CA GLY A 179 -21.87 5.14 -12.38
C GLY A 179 -23.02 6.13 -12.16
N GLU A 180 -23.15 7.06 -13.11
CA GLU A 180 -24.18 8.10 -13.14
C GLU A 180 -25.62 7.56 -13.07
N ASN A 181 -25.87 6.39 -13.64
CA ASN A 181 -27.18 5.74 -13.67
C ASN A 181 -27.42 4.78 -12.49
N SER A 182 -26.47 4.69 -11.55
CA SER A 182 -26.58 3.80 -10.41
C SER A 182 -27.28 4.47 -9.23
N THR A 183 -28.06 3.67 -8.49
CA THR A 183 -28.64 4.13 -7.22
C THR A 183 -27.70 3.98 -6.02
N THR A 184 -26.57 3.31 -6.19
CA THR A 184 -25.57 3.02 -5.14
C THR A 184 -24.32 3.90 -5.22
N SER A 185 -24.22 4.77 -6.24
CA SER A 185 -23.24 5.84 -6.31
C SER A 185 -23.74 7.02 -5.47
N TRP A 186 -23.77 8.24 -6.00
CA TRP A 186 -24.16 9.44 -5.27
C TRP A 186 -25.62 9.41 -4.75
N TYR A 187 -26.55 8.73 -5.42
CA TYR A 187 -27.97 8.72 -5.05
C TYR A 187 -28.26 7.98 -3.73
N ILE A 188 -27.32 7.16 -3.24
CA ILE A 188 -27.47 6.39 -2.00
C ILE A 188 -27.68 7.28 -0.77
N TYR A 189 -27.11 8.49 -0.77
CA TYR A 189 -27.21 9.44 0.33
C TYR A 189 -28.66 9.85 0.57
N GLN A 190 -29.36 10.35 -0.44
CA GLN A 190 -30.77 10.73 -0.30
C GLN A 190 -31.72 9.52 -0.21
N ARG A 191 -31.37 8.38 -0.83
CA ARG A 191 -32.26 7.21 -0.90
C ARG A 191 -32.33 6.43 0.42
N SER A 192 -31.17 6.10 1.00
CA SER A 192 -31.10 5.11 2.08
C SER A 192 -30.42 5.60 3.35
N SER A 193 -29.58 6.63 3.31
CA SER A 193 -28.80 7.05 4.48
C SER A 193 -29.65 7.66 5.60
N TYR A 194 -29.29 7.35 6.85
CA TYR A 194 -29.83 8.02 8.03
C TYR A 194 -29.36 9.48 8.12
N TRP A 195 -28.22 9.81 7.53
CA TRP A 195 -27.74 11.19 7.42
C TRP A 195 -28.77 12.10 6.77
N TYR A 196 -29.39 11.65 5.67
CA TYR A 196 -30.46 12.40 5.01
C TYR A 196 -31.81 12.24 5.73
N LYS A 197 -32.22 11.00 6.03
CA LYS A 197 -33.55 10.70 6.58
C LYS A 197 -33.83 11.32 7.96
N ASP A 198 -32.81 11.41 8.80
CA ASP A 198 -32.94 11.98 10.14
C ASP A 198 -32.62 13.50 10.15
N ASN A 199 -32.54 14.13 8.97
CA ASN A 199 -32.24 15.56 8.77
C ASN A 199 -30.87 16.02 9.31
N PHE A 200 -29.86 15.14 9.34
CA PHE A 200 -28.48 15.55 9.65
C PHE A 200 -27.78 16.26 8.48
N SER A 201 -28.33 16.19 7.26
CA SER A 201 -27.76 16.80 6.05
C SER A 201 -28.07 18.30 5.86
N ASN A 202 -28.91 18.89 6.71
CA ASN A 202 -29.37 20.29 6.59
C ASN A 202 -29.90 20.63 5.18
N GLY A 203 -30.58 19.69 4.52
CA GLY A 203 -31.14 19.87 3.18
C GLY A 203 -30.19 19.53 2.03
N SER A 204 -28.92 19.19 2.30
CA SER A 204 -28.00 18.69 1.27
C SER A 204 -28.38 17.28 0.84
N LEU A 205 -28.37 17.02 -0.48
CA LEU A 205 -28.68 15.71 -1.08
C LEU A 205 -27.46 14.77 -1.12
N VAL A 206 -26.27 15.35 -1.16
CA VAL A 206 -24.96 14.67 -1.17
C VAL A 206 -23.98 15.45 -0.28
N PRO A 207 -22.94 14.82 0.28
CA PRO A 207 -21.96 15.53 1.09
C PRO A 207 -21.02 16.39 0.24
N GLN A 208 -20.41 17.39 0.88
CA GLN A 208 -19.46 18.32 0.25
C GLN A 208 -18.25 17.61 -0.39
N SER A 209 -17.82 16.51 0.21
CA SER A 209 -16.71 15.67 -0.24
C SER A 209 -16.94 14.99 -1.59
N CYS A 210 -18.21 14.86 -2.02
CA CYS A 210 -18.55 14.37 -3.35
C CYS A 210 -18.43 15.44 -4.45
N CYS A 211 -18.27 16.71 -4.09
CA CYS A 211 -18.26 17.81 -5.04
C CYS A 211 -16.86 18.10 -5.59
N ASP A 212 -16.80 18.48 -6.86
CA ASP A 212 -15.58 19.01 -7.43
C ASP A 212 -15.28 20.38 -6.77
N PRO A 213 -14.10 20.58 -6.16
CA PRO A 213 -13.75 21.81 -5.47
C PRO A 213 -13.71 23.05 -6.38
N THR A 214 -13.61 22.86 -7.70
CA THR A 214 -13.63 23.94 -8.69
C THR A 214 -15.04 24.34 -9.15
N SER A 215 -16.06 23.57 -8.71
CA SER A 215 -17.44 23.73 -9.13
C SER A 215 -18.29 24.51 -8.11
N ASP A 216 -19.51 24.87 -8.52
CA ASP A 216 -20.49 25.53 -7.65
C ASP A 216 -21.02 24.54 -6.59
N MET A 217 -20.63 24.77 -5.34
CA MET A 217 -20.91 23.88 -4.21
C MET A 217 -22.41 23.76 -3.91
N ASP A 218 -23.16 24.87 -3.98
CA ASP A 218 -24.58 24.89 -3.64
C ASP A 218 -25.39 24.13 -4.69
N ARG A 219 -24.98 24.21 -5.96
CA ARG A 219 -25.55 23.37 -7.03
C ARG A 219 -25.18 21.91 -6.87
N CYS A 220 -23.93 21.61 -6.52
CA CYS A 220 -23.48 20.24 -6.31
C CYS A 220 -24.21 19.54 -5.15
N GLN A 221 -24.46 20.23 -4.04
CA GLN A 221 -25.17 19.67 -2.89
C GLN A 221 -26.70 19.57 -3.12
N GLY A 222 -27.20 20.15 -4.21
CA GLY A 222 -28.63 20.18 -4.53
C GLY A 222 -29.43 21.21 -3.74
N LEU A 223 -28.76 22.21 -3.15
CA LEU A 223 -29.40 23.33 -2.44
C LEU A 223 -30.05 24.30 -3.44
N ILE A 224 -29.50 24.38 -4.66
CA ILE A 224 -30.08 25.11 -5.78
C ILE A 224 -30.69 24.10 -6.76
N PRO A 225 -31.99 24.19 -7.08
CA PRO A 225 -32.63 23.26 -8.01
C PRO A 225 -32.00 23.34 -9.40
N SER A 226 -31.65 22.18 -9.94
CA SER A 226 -31.05 22.04 -11.26
C SER A 226 -31.60 20.81 -11.99
N ASN A 227 -31.50 20.79 -13.32
CA ASN A 227 -31.87 19.62 -14.15
C ASN A 227 -30.72 18.60 -14.24
N SER A 228 -29.87 18.53 -13.21
CA SER A 228 -28.67 17.70 -13.13
C SER A 228 -28.61 16.98 -11.78
N PRO A 229 -27.84 15.88 -11.67
CA PRO A 229 -27.51 15.30 -10.38
C PRO A 229 -26.95 16.36 -9.40
N PRO A 230 -27.31 16.31 -8.11
CA PRO A 230 -28.07 15.27 -7.44
C PRO A 230 -29.60 15.47 -7.44
N SER A 231 -30.12 16.55 -8.01
CA SER A 231 -31.55 16.88 -8.01
C SER A 231 -32.39 15.97 -8.92
N GLN A 232 -31.80 15.40 -9.96
CA GLN A 232 -32.45 14.40 -10.84
C GLN A 232 -32.04 12.99 -10.44
N ALA A 233 -33.01 12.13 -10.07
CA ALA A 233 -32.76 10.72 -9.78
C ALA A 233 -32.28 9.93 -11.03
N PRO A 234 -31.46 8.88 -10.85
CA PRO A 234 -31.05 8.01 -11.95
C PRO A 234 -32.24 7.22 -12.54
N PRO A 235 -32.27 6.92 -13.85
CA PRO A 235 -31.23 7.19 -14.85
C PRO A 235 -31.21 8.66 -15.31
N VAL A 236 -30.01 9.18 -15.54
CA VAL A 236 -29.80 10.56 -15.99
C VAL A 236 -30.12 10.63 -17.48
N VAL A 237 -31.22 11.30 -17.84
CA VAL A 237 -31.73 11.32 -19.23
C VAL A 237 -31.13 12.48 -20.04
N ASN A 238 -30.76 13.57 -19.37
CA ASN A 238 -30.10 14.73 -19.97
C ASN A 238 -28.70 14.85 -19.35
N VAL A 239 -27.67 14.46 -20.07
CA VAL A 239 -26.27 14.50 -19.60
C VAL A 239 -25.73 15.94 -19.77
N PRO A 240 -25.60 16.75 -18.70
CA PRO A 240 -24.87 18.00 -18.81
C PRO A 240 -23.39 17.73 -19.09
N VAL A 241 -22.77 18.56 -19.93
CA VAL A 241 -21.36 18.40 -20.34
C VAL A 241 -20.39 18.60 -19.16
N ASN A 242 -20.83 19.27 -18.09
CA ASN A 242 -20.05 19.50 -16.87
C ASN A 242 -20.86 19.07 -15.63
N TYR A 243 -20.49 17.93 -15.05
CA TYR A 243 -20.97 17.55 -13.73
C TYR A 243 -20.23 18.35 -12.64
N THR A 244 -20.96 18.90 -11.67
CA THR A 244 -20.38 19.53 -10.47
C THR A 244 -20.07 18.50 -9.37
N LEU A 245 -20.48 17.25 -9.59
CA LEU A 245 -20.51 16.15 -8.63
C LEU A 245 -19.78 14.94 -9.23
N TYR A 246 -19.01 14.22 -8.44
CA TYR A 246 -18.47 12.93 -8.85
C TYR A 246 -19.61 11.90 -9.00
N THR A 247 -19.78 11.33 -10.18
CA THR A 247 -20.87 10.39 -10.47
C THR A 247 -20.46 8.92 -10.33
N THR A 248 -19.16 8.64 -10.30
CA THR A 248 -18.60 7.30 -10.13
C THR A 248 -18.50 6.93 -8.65
N GLY A 249 -18.88 5.70 -8.32
CA GLY A 249 -18.75 5.13 -6.98
C GLY A 249 -17.30 4.92 -6.55
N CYS A 250 -17.05 4.97 -5.24
CA CYS A 250 -15.70 4.88 -4.70
C CYS A 250 -15.06 3.50 -4.84
N TYR A 251 -15.86 2.42 -4.81
CA TYR A 251 -15.32 1.09 -5.08
C TYR A 251 -14.77 0.98 -6.50
N ASP A 252 -15.47 1.50 -7.52
CA ASP A 252 -15.02 1.39 -8.90
C ASP A 252 -13.71 2.16 -9.14
N LYS A 253 -13.59 3.35 -8.51
CA LYS A 253 -12.33 4.12 -8.53
C LYS A 253 -11.21 3.43 -7.76
N LEU A 254 -11.52 2.83 -6.61
CA LEU A 254 -10.55 2.04 -5.85
C LEU A 254 -10.08 0.81 -6.64
N GLU A 255 -10.98 0.11 -7.32
CA GLU A 255 -10.67 -1.04 -8.14
C GLU A 255 -9.77 -0.67 -9.33
N GLU A 256 -10.10 0.44 -10.02
CA GLU A 256 -9.27 1.02 -11.08
C GLU A 256 -7.86 1.36 -10.55
N TYR A 257 -7.79 2.02 -9.40
CA TYR A 257 -6.53 2.37 -8.75
C TYR A 257 -5.71 1.13 -8.35
N ILE A 258 -6.35 0.10 -7.79
CA ILE A 258 -5.67 -1.16 -7.42
C ILE A 258 -5.19 -1.90 -8.66
N LYS A 259 -5.96 -1.94 -9.76
CA LYS A 259 -5.51 -2.58 -11.00
C LYS A 259 -4.32 -1.84 -11.61
N GLN A 260 -4.34 -0.51 -11.60
CA GLN A 260 -3.27 0.30 -12.18
C GLN A 260 -1.99 0.25 -11.34
N ASN A 261 -2.10 0.46 -10.03
CA ASN A 261 -0.93 0.53 -9.14
C ASN A 261 -0.50 -0.84 -8.59
N GLY A 262 -1.42 -1.81 -8.57
CA GLY A 262 -1.15 -3.18 -8.13
C GLY A 262 -0.14 -3.89 -9.02
N ILE A 263 -0.05 -3.53 -10.31
CA ILE A 263 1.03 -4.02 -11.18
C ILE A 263 2.38 -3.55 -10.64
N ILE A 264 2.54 -2.27 -10.31
CA ILE A 264 3.81 -1.72 -9.82
C ILE A 264 4.20 -2.41 -8.49
N ILE A 265 3.27 -2.50 -7.54
CA ILE A 265 3.50 -3.14 -6.24
C ILE A 265 3.82 -4.63 -6.42
N GLY A 266 3.07 -5.33 -7.26
CA GLY A 266 3.28 -6.75 -7.55
C GLY A 266 4.65 -7.02 -8.20
N THR A 267 5.06 -6.20 -9.17
CA THR A 267 6.39 -6.34 -9.78
C THR A 267 7.50 -6.09 -8.77
N ALA A 268 7.40 -5.06 -7.93
CA ALA A 268 8.38 -4.79 -6.87
C ALA A 268 8.47 -5.95 -5.88
N ALA A 269 7.34 -6.55 -5.49
CA ALA A 269 7.31 -7.72 -4.60
C ALA A 269 8.02 -8.94 -5.22
N ILE A 270 7.80 -9.21 -6.52
CA ILE A 270 8.46 -10.31 -7.22
C ILE A 270 9.98 -10.11 -7.30
N VAL A 271 10.43 -8.89 -7.67
CA VAL A 271 11.86 -8.57 -7.69
C VAL A 271 12.48 -8.76 -6.31
N THR A 272 11.82 -8.27 -5.26
CA THR A 272 12.27 -8.44 -3.88
C THR A 272 12.35 -9.92 -3.49
N ALA A 273 11.36 -10.74 -3.85
CA ALA A 273 11.38 -12.18 -3.58
C ALA A 273 12.59 -12.87 -4.23
N VAL A 274 12.85 -12.59 -5.51
CA VAL A 274 14.00 -13.14 -6.23
C VAL A 274 15.31 -12.73 -5.56
N PHE A 275 15.40 -11.45 -5.16
CA PHE A 275 16.58 -10.93 -4.47
C PHE A 275 16.84 -11.66 -3.14
N MET A 276 15.81 -11.83 -2.30
CA MET A 276 15.93 -12.59 -1.05
C MET A 276 16.38 -14.04 -1.28
N ILE A 277 15.87 -14.71 -2.32
CA ILE A 277 16.27 -16.09 -2.66
C ILE A 277 17.75 -16.14 -3.08
N VAL A 278 18.20 -15.19 -3.90
CA VAL A 278 19.61 -15.12 -4.32
C VAL A 278 20.53 -14.87 -3.12
N GLU A 279 20.19 -13.93 -2.24
CA GLU A 279 20.94 -13.68 -1.01
C GLU A 279 20.99 -14.92 -0.10
N MET A 280 19.87 -15.63 0.01
CA MET A 280 19.77 -16.85 0.81
C MET A 280 20.66 -17.96 0.24
N ILE A 281 20.65 -18.20 -1.08
CA ILE A 281 21.51 -19.21 -1.72
C ILE A 281 22.98 -18.86 -1.53
N LEU A 282 23.37 -17.61 -1.79
CA LEU A 282 24.74 -17.14 -1.60
C LEU A 282 25.16 -17.24 -0.12
N GLY A 283 24.29 -16.84 0.79
CA GLY A 283 24.54 -16.92 2.23
C GLY A 283 24.69 -18.37 2.71
N ILE A 284 23.91 -19.33 2.20
CA ILE A 284 24.07 -20.76 2.51
C ILE A 284 25.42 -21.29 1.99
N ILE A 285 25.83 -20.91 0.78
CA ILE A 285 27.13 -21.29 0.21
C ILE A 285 28.26 -20.76 1.10
N VAL A 286 28.18 -19.50 1.53
CA VAL A 286 29.16 -18.87 2.42
C VAL A 286 29.15 -19.49 3.81
N HIS A 287 27.97 -19.77 4.37
CA HIS A 287 27.81 -20.38 5.70
C HIS A 287 28.39 -21.79 5.77
N ARG A 288 28.15 -22.63 4.76
CA ARG A 288 28.74 -23.99 4.67
C ARG A 288 30.26 -23.97 4.47
N SER A 289 30.81 -22.84 4.00
CA SER A 289 32.24 -22.69 3.70
C SER A 289 33.07 -22.09 4.83
N SER A 290 32.42 -21.48 5.82
CA SER A 290 33.07 -20.95 7.04
C SER A 290 33.12 -22.06 8.07
#